data_AF-A0A2J4JS18-F1
#
_entry.id   AF-A0A2J4JS18-F1
#
_cell.length_a   1.000
_cell.length_b   1.000
_cell.length_c   1.000
_cell.angle_alpha   90.00
_cell.angle_beta   90.00
_cell.angle_gamma   90.00
#
_symmetry.space_group_name_H-M   'P 1'
#
loop_
_entity.id
_entity.type
_entity.pdbx_description
1 polymer ?
#
loop_
_entity_poly.entity_id
_entity_poly.type
_entity_poly.pdbx_seq_one_letter_code
_entity_poly.pdbx_strand_id
1 'polypeptide(L)'
;MRMLKFAVEGQQLAKRGDFAGVTAGSKGYLRCHFEQSDPEWLMAKKIAVFNDEYAVTVSAEGECAVPDEVTDGKSFKVYLAGQNGKTRMITNKVLIEQVK
;
A
#
# COMPACT_ATOMS: atom_id res chain seq x y z
N MET A 1 12.66 0.58 11.22
CA MET A 1 11.49 0.21 10.38
C MET A 1 10.68 1.46 10.16
N ARG A 2 10.34 1.77 8.90
CA ARG A 2 9.49 2.93 8.58
C ARG A 2 8.17 2.44 8.04
N MET A 3 7.10 3.06 8.52
CA MET A 3 5.73 2.65 8.21
C MET A 3 5.02 3.79 7.48
N LEU A 4 4.61 3.51 6.24
CA LEU A 4 3.86 4.42 5.39
C LEU A 4 2.38 4.25 5.68
N LYS A 5 1.77 5.27 6.28
CA LYS A 5 0.36 5.24 6.67
C LYS A 5 -0.49 5.81 5.55
N PHE A 6 -1.42 5.02 5.05
CA PHE A 6 -2.39 5.41 4.04
C PHE A 6 -3.78 5.39 4.66
N ALA A 7 -4.61 6.36 4.28
CA ALA A 7 -6.03 6.36 4.57
C ALA A 7 -6.76 5.84 3.33
N VAL A 8 -7.65 4.88 3.51
CA VAL A 8 -8.55 4.35 2.49
C VAL A 8 -9.95 4.84 2.82
N GLU A 9 -10.47 5.70 1.96
CA GLU A 9 -11.82 6.25 2.05
C GLU A 9 -12.59 5.83 0.80
N GLY A 10 -13.46 4.83 0.93
CA GLY A 10 -14.15 4.23 -0.23
C GLY A 10 -13.15 3.66 -1.24
N GLN A 11 -13.15 4.16 -2.48
CA GLN A 11 -12.20 3.74 -3.53
C GLN A 11 -11.04 4.73 -3.70
N GLN A 12 -10.71 5.49 -2.65
CA GLN A 12 -9.58 6.43 -2.67
C GLN A 12 -8.53 6.04 -1.63
N LEU A 13 -7.27 6.04 -2.08
CA LEU A 13 -6.07 5.85 -1.28
C LEU A 13 -5.38 7.21 -1.13
N ALA A 14 -5.41 7.73 0.09
CA ALA A 14 -4.77 8.98 0.48
C ALA A 14 -3.51 8.71 1.32
N LYS A 15 -2.50 9.55 1.12
CA LYS A 15 -1.28 9.56 1.92
C LYS A 15 -1.58 10.19 3.28
N ARG A 16 -1.43 9.45 4.38
CA ARG A 16 -1.68 9.97 5.74
C ARG A 16 -0.40 10.02 6.59
N GLY A 17 0.38 11.10 6.46
CA GLY A 17 1.58 11.32 7.27
C GLY A 17 2.81 11.66 6.45
N ASP A 18 3.99 11.37 6.99
CA ASP A 18 5.26 11.75 6.39
C ASP A 18 5.85 10.64 5.50
N PHE A 19 5.70 10.83 4.19
CA PHE A 19 6.27 9.98 3.14
C PHE A 19 7.62 10.47 2.64
N ALA A 20 8.14 11.56 3.22
CA ALA A 20 9.47 12.04 2.93
C ALA A 20 10.52 11.07 3.52
N GLY A 21 11.67 10.95 2.86
CA GLY A 21 12.77 10.15 3.41
C GLY A 21 12.61 8.63 3.27
N VAL A 22 11.79 8.14 2.34
CA VAL A 22 11.77 6.70 2.01
C VAL A 22 13.08 6.35 1.33
N THR A 23 13.93 5.57 2.00
CA THR A 23 15.26 5.21 1.45
C THR A 23 15.14 4.11 0.40
N ALA A 24 15.52 4.43 -0.84
CA ALA A 24 15.59 3.46 -1.93
C ALA A 24 16.60 2.34 -1.62
N GLY A 25 16.31 1.11 -2.06
CA GLY A 25 17.16 -0.07 -1.87
C GLY A 25 17.14 -0.67 -0.46
N SER A 26 16.24 -0.23 0.41
CA SER A 26 16.14 -0.73 1.79
C SER A 26 15.33 -2.02 1.87
N LYS A 27 16.01 -3.14 2.11
CA LYS A 27 15.38 -4.48 2.19
C LYS A 27 14.69 -4.70 3.53
N GLY A 28 13.42 -5.10 3.51
CA GLY A 28 12.62 -5.43 4.72
C GLY A 28 12.38 -4.28 5.72
N TYR A 29 12.78 -3.05 5.40
CA TYR A 29 12.64 -1.89 6.31
C TYR A 29 11.30 -1.15 6.14
N LEU A 30 10.73 -1.21 4.93
CA LEU A 30 9.56 -0.43 4.54
C LEU A 30 8.27 -1.26 4.67
N ARG A 31 7.33 -0.75 5.45
CA ARG A 31 5.98 -1.31 5.59
C ARG A 31 4.93 -0.28 5.20
N CYS A 32 3.83 -0.75 4.64
CA CYS A 32 2.64 0.07 4.42
C CYS A 32 1.58 -0.31 5.45
N HIS A 33 0.82 0.68 5.90
CA HIS A 33 -0.29 0.51 6.80
C HIS A 33 -1.49 1.24 6.19
N PHE A 34 -2.54 0.51 5.89
CA PHE A 34 -3.76 0.98 5.25
C PHE A 34 -4.87 1.07 6.30
N GLU A 35 -5.12 2.27 6.79
CA GLU A 35 -6.25 2.58 7.64
C GLU A 35 -7.51 2.61 6.77
N GLN A 36 -8.47 1.75 7.08
CA GLN A 36 -9.73 1.64 6.36
C GLN A 36 -10.86 1.54 7.37
N SER A 37 -11.80 2.47 7.29
CA SER A 37 -12.95 2.52 8.21
C SER A 37 -14.20 1.86 7.63
N ASP A 38 -14.21 1.61 6.32
CA ASP A 38 -15.33 1.03 5.62
C ASP A 38 -15.46 -0.48 5.88
N PRO A 39 -16.63 -0.98 6.33
CA PRO A 39 -16.85 -2.40 6.60
C PRO A 39 -16.70 -3.29 5.36
N GLU A 40 -16.98 -2.75 4.17
CA GLU A 40 -16.76 -3.46 2.90
C GLU A 40 -15.29 -3.86 2.73
N TRP A 41 -14.37 -2.96 3.06
CA TRP A 41 -12.93 -3.21 3.02
C TRP A 41 -12.47 -4.09 4.18
N LEU A 42 -13.10 -4.02 5.35
CA LEU A 42 -12.80 -4.89 6.49
C LEU A 42 -13.19 -6.34 6.22
N MET A 43 -14.31 -6.58 5.54
CA MET A 43 -14.78 -7.92 5.17
C MET A 43 -14.15 -8.44 3.85
N ALA A 44 -13.64 -7.54 3.00
CA ALA A 44 -12.97 -7.91 1.76
C ALA A 44 -11.55 -8.43 2.00
N LYS A 45 -11.10 -9.32 1.10
CA LYS A 45 -9.67 -9.64 0.98
C LYS A 45 -8.96 -8.52 0.26
N LYS A 46 -7.88 -8.01 0.84
CA LYS A 46 -7.16 -6.83 0.35
C LYS A 46 -5.73 -7.20 0.01
N ILE A 47 -5.29 -6.72 -1.13
CA ILE A 47 -3.91 -6.85 -1.60
C ILE A 47 -3.41 -5.46 -1.95
N ALA A 48 -2.20 -5.14 -1.52
CA ALA A 48 -1.48 -3.96 -1.95
C ALA A 48 -0.69 -4.33 -3.21
N VAL A 49 -0.96 -3.65 -4.31
CA VAL A 49 -0.25 -3.88 -5.57
C VAL A 49 0.72 -2.74 -5.79
N PHE A 50 1.98 -3.09 -6.01
CA PHE A 50 3.08 -2.19 -6.24
C PHE A 50 3.56 -2.30 -7.68
N ASN A 51 3.73 -1.14 -8.33
CA ASN A 51 4.11 -1.02 -9.75
C ASN A 51 3.24 -1.86 -10.72
N ASP A 52 2.00 -2.18 -10.33
CA ASP A 52 1.09 -3.08 -11.08
C ASP A 52 1.64 -4.51 -11.29
N GLU A 53 2.79 -4.84 -10.69
CA GLU A 53 3.51 -6.10 -10.92
C GLU A 53 3.58 -6.94 -9.64
N TYR A 54 3.76 -6.29 -8.50
CA TYR A 54 3.97 -6.95 -7.21
C TYR A 54 2.74 -6.83 -6.33
N ALA A 55 1.96 -7.90 -6.20
CA ALA A 55 0.83 -7.96 -5.28
C ALA A 55 1.24 -8.58 -3.94
N VAL A 56 1.00 -7.86 -2.84
CA VAL A 56 1.26 -8.31 -1.47
C VAL A 56 -0.05 -8.36 -0.69
N THR A 57 -0.29 -9.46 0.00
CA THR A 57 -1.46 -9.61 0.86
C THR A 57 -1.38 -8.64 2.03
N VAL A 58 -2.47 -7.92 2.29
CA VAL A 58 -2.56 -7.03 3.45
C VAL A 58 -3.13 -7.82 4.64
N SER A 59 -2.50 -7.68 5.80
CA SER A 59 -2.94 -8.27 7.06
C SER A 59 -4.32 -7.76 7.48
N ALA A 60 -4.97 -8.45 8.41
CA ALA A 60 -6.26 -8.01 8.97
C ALA A 60 -6.19 -6.60 9.58
N GLU A 61 -5.04 -6.23 10.14
CA GLU A 61 -4.74 -4.91 10.71
C GLU A 61 -4.46 -3.82 9.65
N GLY A 62 -4.49 -4.17 8.36
CA GLY A 62 -4.19 -3.22 7.28
C GLY A 62 -2.69 -3.08 6.98
N GLU A 63 -1.83 -3.91 7.55
CA GLU A 63 -0.38 -3.83 7.35
C GLU A 63 0.11 -4.73 6.21
N CYS A 64 1.11 -4.27 5.46
CA CYS A 64 1.84 -5.11 4.50
C CYS A 64 3.33 -4.74 4.45
N ALA A 65 4.16 -5.69 4.05
CA ALA A 65 5.55 -5.43 3.71
C ALA A 65 5.66 -4.95 2.27
N VAL A 66 6.55 -3.98 2.01
CA VAL A 66 6.86 -3.58 0.64
C VAL A 66 7.92 -4.55 0.08
N PRO A 67 7.75 -5.10 -1.14
CA PRO A 67 8.75 -5.96 -1.76
C PRO A 67 10.05 -5.19 -2.02
N ASP A 68 11.19 -5.86 -1.87
CA ASP A 68 12.51 -5.23 -2.04
C ASP A 68 12.71 -4.71 -3.47
N GLU A 69 12.20 -5.45 -4.46
CA GLU A 69 12.24 -5.11 -5.90
C GLU A 69 11.55 -3.77 -6.19
N VAL A 70 10.49 -3.45 -5.45
CA VAL A 70 9.77 -2.18 -5.58
C VAL A 70 10.61 -1.02 -5.02
N THR A 71 11.35 -1.27 -3.94
CA THR A 71 12.18 -0.25 -3.27
C THR A 71 13.47 0.06 -4.02
N ASP A 72 13.90 -0.77 -4.98
CA ASP A 72 15.14 -0.56 -5.75
C ASP A 72 15.08 0.70 -6.65
N GLY A 73 13.87 1.09 -7.08
CA GLY A 73 13.65 2.26 -7.93
C GLY A 73 13.78 3.62 -7.21
N LYS A 74 13.75 4.72 -7.98
CA LYS A 74 13.67 6.09 -7.42
C LYS A 74 12.29 6.44 -6.86
N SER A 75 11.26 5.74 -7.32
CA SER A 75 9.88 5.95 -6.91
C SER A 75 9.08 4.72 -7.27
N PHE A 76 8.01 4.43 -6.54
CA PHE A 76 7.10 3.35 -6.86
C PHE A 76 5.65 3.79 -6.75
N LYS A 77 4.76 3.10 -7.46
CA LYS A 77 3.31 3.30 -7.33
C LYS A 77 2.73 2.19 -6.48
N VAL A 78 1.82 2.53 -5.58
CA VAL A 78 1.06 1.55 -4.80
C VAL A 78 -0.42 1.87 -4.88
N TYR A 79 -1.23 0.83 -4.99
CA TYR A 79 -2.68 0.91 -4.83
C TYR A 79 -3.19 -0.29 -4.05
N LEU A 80 -4.32 -0.11 -3.37
CA LEU A 80 -5.02 -1.18 -2.68
C LEU A 80 -6.12 -1.74 -3.58
N ALA A 81 -6.16 -3.07 -3.70
CA ALA A 81 -7.23 -3.80 -4.36
C ALA A 81 -7.93 -4.71 -3.36
N GLY A 82 -9.23 -4.49 -3.18
CA GLY A 82 -10.13 -5.30 -2.37
C GLY A 82 -10.96 -6.24 -3.26
N GLN A 83 -11.19 -7.45 -2.78
CA GLN A 83 -12.13 -8.40 -3.38
C GLN A 83 -13.11 -8.89 -2.33
N ASN A 84 -14.39 -8.62 -2.57
CA ASN A 84 -15.50 -9.11 -1.75
C ASN A 84 -16.39 -10.01 -2.61
N GLY A 85 -16.16 -11.33 -2.55
CA GLY A 85 -16.85 -12.32 -3.38
C GLY A 85 -16.68 -12.04 -4.87
N LYS A 86 -17.76 -11.56 -5.52
CA LYS A 86 -17.78 -11.20 -6.96
C LYS A 86 -17.41 -9.74 -7.24
N THR A 87 -17.47 -8.87 -6.23
CA THR A 87 -17.18 -7.44 -6.39
C THR A 87 -15.69 -7.19 -6.17
N ARG A 88 -15.07 -6.45 -7.10
CA ARG A 88 -13.69 -5.97 -6.99
C ARG A 88 -13.69 -4.47 -6.76
N MET A 89 -12.95 -4.02 -5.77
CA MET A 89 -12.79 -2.64 -5.38
C MET A 89 -11.32 -2.28 -5.59
N ILE A 90 -11.03 -1.25 -6.36
CA ILE A 90 -9.65 -0.86 -6.64
C ILE A 90 -9.54 0.62 -6.33
N THR A 91 -8.52 1.00 -5.57
CA THR A 91 -8.24 2.39 -5.22
C THR A 91 -7.40 3.10 -6.28
N ASN A 92 -7.26 4.42 -6.18
CA ASN A 92 -6.30 5.15 -7.00
C ASN A 92 -4.85 4.75 -6.69
N LYS A 93 -3.99 4.95 -7.70
CA LYS A 93 -2.54 4.74 -7.58
C LYS A 93 -1.90 5.93 -6.90
N VAL A 94 -1.12 5.64 -5.88
CA VAL A 94 -0.36 6.64 -5.13
C VAL A 94 1.11 6.47 -5.47
N LEU A 95 1.73 7.53 -5.96
CA LEU A 95 3.17 7.56 -6.22
C LEU A 95 3.93 7.94 -4.94
N ILE A 96 4.89 7.10 -4.58
CA ILE A 96 5.82 7.29 -3.47
C ILE A 96 7.20 7.55 -4.05
N GLU A 97 7.77 8.69 -3.69
CA GLU A 97 9.13 9.05 -4.07
C GLU A 97 10.10 8.54 -3.01
N GLN A 98 11.20 7.96 -3.47
CA GLN A 98 12.25 7.45 -2.62
C GLN A 98 13.48 8.34 -2.76
N VAL A 99 14.11 8.67 -1.63
CA VAL A 99 15.40 9.35 -1.58
C VAL A 99 16.52 8.33 -1.56
N LYS A 100 17.66 8.68 -2.15
CA LYS A 100 18.85 7.84 -2.23
C LYS A 100 19.91 8.31 -1.25
#